data_AF-A0A3A5PKQ6-F1
#
_entry.id   AF-A0A3A5PKQ6-F1
#
_cell.length_a   1.000
_cell.length_b   1.000
_cell.length_c   1.000
_cell.angle_alpha   90.00
_cell.angle_beta   90.00
_cell.angle_gamma   90.00
#
_symmetry.space_group_name_H-M   'P 1'
#
loop_
_entity.id
_entity.type
_entity.pdbx_description
1 polymer ?
#
loop_
_entity_poly.entity_id
_entity_poly.type
_entity_poly.pdbx_seq_one_letter_code
_entity_poly.pdbx_strand_id
1 'polypeptide(L)' 'GLYTGPGGGLYTGPGGGLYTGPGGGLYTGPGGGLYTGPCSNPYVSNWPPPHILIQELRKRNMNNIVDYLINMGFIDYAY' A
#
# COMPACT_ATOMS: atom_id res chain seq x y z
N GLY A 1 -0.18 -10.57 -6.14
CA GLY A 1 -0.78 -11.65 -6.92
C GLY A 1 -1.91 -12.29 -6.15
N LEU A 2 -3.05 -12.56 -6.81
CA LEU A 2 -4.27 -13.17 -6.25
C LEU A 2 -4.03 -14.65 -5.88
N TYR A 3 -3.16 -14.91 -4.90
CA TYR A 3 -2.87 -16.26 -4.43
C TYR A 3 -3.77 -16.61 -3.24
N THR A 4 -4.35 -17.82 -3.26
CA THR A 4 -5.28 -18.32 -2.23
C THR A 4 -4.63 -19.26 -1.21
N GLY A 5 -3.33 -19.57 -1.36
CA GLY A 5 -2.59 -20.37 -0.38
C GLY A 5 -2.00 -19.53 0.77
N PRO A 6 -1.43 -20.16 1.81
CA PRO A 6 -0.82 -19.47 2.95
C PRO A 6 0.11 -18.32 2.54
N GLY A 7 -0.08 -17.14 3.15
CA GLY A 7 0.65 -15.90 2.80
C GLY A 7 0.15 -15.17 1.54
N GLY A 8 -0.87 -15.70 0.87
CA GLY A 8 -1.48 -15.12 -0.32
C GLY A 8 -2.48 -13.99 -0.03
N GLY A 9 -2.61 -13.07 -0.98
CA GLY A 9 -3.50 -11.90 -0.86
C GLY A 9 -5.00 -12.24 -0.78
N LEU A 10 -5.42 -13.41 -1.28
CA LEU A 10 -6.79 -13.92 -1.16
C LEU A 10 -6.96 -14.98 -0.06
N TYR A 11 -5.90 -15.28 0.69
CA TYR A 11 -5.99 -16.30 1.73
C TYR A 11 -6.74 -15.77 2.94
N THR A 12 -7.70 -16.56 3.42
CA THR A 12 -8.56 -16.24 4.58
C THR A 12 -8.09 -16.89 5.87
N GLY A 13 -7.01 -17.68 5.85
CA GLY A 13 -6.40 -18.23 7.06
C GLY A 13 -5.34 -17.31 7.68
N PRO A 14 -4.82 -17.66 8.87
CA PRO A 14 -3.80 -16.87 9.57
C PRO A 14 -2.63 -16.45 8.67
N GLY A 15 -2.28 -15.16 8.70
CA GLY A 15 -1.24 -14.57 7.83
C GLY A 15 -1.67 -14.31 6.38
N GLY A 16 -2.95 -14.52 6.04
CA GLY A 16 -3.51 -14.23 4.72
C GLY A 16 -4.03 -12.80 4.57
N GLY A 17 -4.05 -12.31 3.32
CA GLY A 17 -4.50 -10.96 2.99
C GLY A 17 -5.98 -10.68 3.26
N LEU A 18 -6.84 -11.71 3.20
CA LEU A 18 -8.27 -11.61 3.54
C LEU A 18 -8.60 -12.08 4.96
N TYR A 19 -7.59 -12.41 5.77
CA TYR A 19 -7.85 -12.83 7.14
C TYR A 19 -8.25 -11.66 8.03
N THR A 20 -9.31 -11.85 8.81
CA THR A 20 -9.89 -10.84 9.72
C THR A 20 -9.47 -11.04 11.17
N GLY A 21 -8.67 -12.05 11.50
CA GLY A 21 -8.11 -12.23 12.85
C GLY A 21 -6.76 -11.54 13.04
N PRO A 22 -6.23 -11.52 14.28
CA PRO A 22 -4.95 -10.89 14.60
C PRO A 22 -3.82 -11.30 13.64
N GLY A 23 -3.12 -10.31 13.06
CA GLY A 23 -2.06 -10.53 12.05
C GLY A 23 -2.56 -10.74 10.63
N GLY A 24 -3.87 -10.60 10.37
CA GLY A 24 -4.47 -10.67 9.03
C GLY A 24 -4.55 -9.32 8.31
N GLY A 25 -4.60 -9.36 6.98
CA GLY A 25 -4.67 -8.16 6.13
C GLY A 25 -5.96 -7.35 6.27
N LEU A 26 -7.08 -7.99 6.62
CA LEU A 26 -8.37 -7.30 6.87
C LEU A 26 -8.66 -7.09 8.37
N TYR A 27 -7.71 -7.38 9.24
CA TYR A 27 -7.91 -7.16 10.67
C TYR A 27 -7.96 -5.67 11.00
N THR A 28 -8.95 -5.29 11.79
CA THR A 28 -9.22 -3.90 12.22
C THR A 28 -8.77 -3.61 13.64
N GLY A 29 -8.03 -4.51 14.29
CA GLY A 29 -7.37 -4.25 15.57
C GLY A 29 -5.88 -3.90 15.41
N PRO A 30 -5.20 -3.48 16.48
CA PRO A 30 -3.78 -3.12 16.45
C PRO A 30 -2.91 -4.17 15.76
N GLY A 31 -2.10 -3.75 14.78
CA GLY A 31 -1.25 -4.63 13.97
C GLY A 31 -1.93 -5.29 12.76
N GLY A 32 -3.20 -4.96 12.49
CA GLY A 32 -3.93 -5.40 11.29
C GLY A 32 -3.84 -4.44 10.11
N GLY A 33 -4.02 -4.94 8.88
CA GLY A 33 -3.90 -4.14 7.66
C GLY A 33 -5.01 -3.11 7.42
N LEU A 34 -6.15 -3.23 8.12
CA LEU A 34 -7.24 -2.25 8.10
C LEU A 34 -7.36 -1.46 9.41
N TYR A 35 -6.34 -1.50 10.27
CA TYR A 35 -6.37 -0.76 11.52
C TYR A 35 -6.20 0.75 11.29
N THR A 36 -7.18 1.53 11.73
CA THR A 36 -7.19 3.01 11.62
C THR A 36 -6.92 3.74 12.93
N GLY A 37 -6.68 2.99 14.03
CA GLY A 37 -6.38 3.55 15.35
C GLY A 37 -4.88 3.71 15.62
N PRO A 38 -4.50 4.29 16.78
CA PRO A 38 -3.10 4.48 17.16
C PRO A 38 -2.39 3.13 17.41
N CYS A 39 -1.35 2.85 16.61
CA CYS A 39 -0.53 1.65 16.71
C CYS A 39 0.90 2.03 17.15
N SER A 40 1.53 1.22 18.01
CA SER A 40 2.95 1.39 18.37
C SER A 40 3.90 1.07 17.20
N ASN A 41 3.46 0.30 16.21
CA ASN A 41 4.20 -0.02 14.99
C ASN A 41 3.24 -0.02 13.78
N PRO A 42 2.85 1.16 13.27
CA PRO A 42 1.96 1.26 12.12
C PRO A 42 2.63 0.69 10.86
N TYR A 43 1.81 0.26 9.90
CA TYR A 43 2.31 -0.04 8.56
C TYR A 43 2.99 1.20 7.98
N VAL A 44 4.26 1.06 7.60
CA VAL A 44 5.03 2.10 6.91
C VAL A 44 5.24 1.66 5.46
N SER A 45 4.61 2.38 4.54
CA SER A 45 4.91 2.19 3.11
C SER A 45 6.32 2.70 2.84
N ASN A 46 7.14 1.93 2.14
CA ASN A 46 8.40 2.42 1.57
C ASN A 46 8.17 3.31 0.34
N TRP A 47 6.91 3.42 -0.10
CA TRP A 47 6.50 4.29 -1.20
C TRP A 47 6.39 5.74 -0.70
N PRO A 48 7.18 6.69 -1.26
CA PRO A 48 7.09 8.08 -0.85
C PRO A 48 5.73 8.69 -1.24
N PRO A 49 5.34 9.83 -0.64
CA PRO A 49 4.14 10.54 -1.03
C PRO A 49 4.07 10.75 -2.56
N PRO A 50 2.90 10.57 -3.21
CA PRO A 50 2.77 10.60 -4.66
C PRO A 50 3.42 11.81 -5.35
N HIS A 51 3.23 13.02 -4.80
CA HIS A 51 3.80 14.25 -5.34
C HIS A 51 5.35 14.25 -5.27
N ILE A 52 5.93 13.76 -4.17
CA ILE A 52 7.38 13.62 -4.03
C ILE A 52 7.91 12.60 -5.04
N LEU A 53 7.22 11.47 -5.19
CA LEU A 53 7.63 10.46 -6.16
C LEU A 53 7.64 11.00 -7.58
N ILE A 54 6.55 11.68 -7.98
CA ILE A 54 6.43 12.29 -9.31
C ILE A 54 7.54 13.32 -9.54
N GLN A 55 7.82 14.16 -8.54
CA GLN A 55 8.91 15.14 -8.62
C GLN A 55 10.27 14.47 -8.83
N GLU A 56 10.58 13.42 -8.07
CA GLU A 56 11.83 12.68 -8.19
C GLU A 56 11.96 11.94 -9.53
N LEU A 57 10.87 11.37 -10.04
CA LEU A 57 10.85 10.74 -11.35
C LEU A 57 11.08 11.75 -12.49
N ARG A 58 10.47 12.94 -12.40
CA ARG A 58 10.72 14.05 -13.35
C ARG A 58 12.18 14.50 -13.31
N LYS A 59 12.77 14.67 -12.11
CA LYS A 59 14.20 15.03 -11.97
C LYS A 59 15.13 14.01 -12.64
N ARG A 60 14.73 12.74 -12.68
CA ARG A 60 15.48 11.64 -13.30
C ARG A 60 15.14 11.44 -14.77
N ASN A 61 14.36 12.33 -15.39
CA ASN A 61 13.87 12.22 -16.77
C ASN A 61 13.04 10.95 -17.05
N MET A 62 12.39 10.37 -16.04
CA MET A 62 11.54 9.18 -16.17
C MET A 62 10.11 9.57 -16.54
N ASN A 63 9.96 10.41 -17.57
CA ASN A 63 8.68 11.05 -17.92
C ASN A 63 7.61 10.04 -18.38
N ASN A 64 8.02 8.98 -19.07
CA ASN A 64 7.12 7.89 -19.47
C ASN A 64 6.44 7.20 -18.27
N ILE A 65 7.16 7.05 -17.15
CA ILE A 65 6.61 6.47 -15.92
C ILE A 65 5.71 7.49 -15.22
N VAL A 66 6.08 8.76 -15.23
CA VAL A 66 5.24 9.84 -14.68
C VAL A 66 3.90 9.90 -15.40
N ASP A 67 3.89 9.87 -16.73
CA ASP A 67 2.67 9.93 -17.54
C ASP A 67 1.79 8.70 -17.29
N TYR A 68 2.40 7.51 -17.18
CA TYR A 68 1.70 6.29 -16.82
C TYR A 68 1.03 6.39 -15.44
N LEU A 69 1.76 6.89 -14.44
CA LEU A 69 1.24 7.07 -13.08
C LEU A 69 0.10 8.09 -13.05
N ILE A 70 0.26 9.25 -13.71
CA ILE A 70 -0.78 10.28 -13.77
C ILE A 70 -2.05 9.71 -14.43
N ASN A 71 -1.93 8.94 -15.52
CA ASN A 71 -3.07 8.32 -16.19
C ASN A 71 -3.81 7.30 -15.30
N MET A 72 -3.09 6.63 -14.39
CA MET A 72 -3.69 5.75 -13.38
C MET A 72 -4.35 6.49 -12.21
N GLY A 73 -4.33 7.82 -12.19
CA GLY A 73 -4.86 8.62 -11.09
C GLY A 73 -3.88 8.77 -9.92
N PHE A 74 -2.58 8.63 -10.15
CA PHE A 74 -1.55 9.06 -9.19
C PHE A 74 -1.40 10.58 -9.29
N ILE A 75 -2.06 11.30 -8.38
CA ILE A 75 -2.24 12.76 -8.51
C ILE A 75 -1.11 13.51 -7.81
N ASP A 76 -0.62 14.56 -8.49
CA ASP A 76 0.41 15.50 -8.03
C ASP A 76 -0.19 16.58 -7.10
N TYR A 77 -1.02 16.20 -6.12
CA TYR A 77 -1.54 17.20 -5.19
C TYR A 77 -0.42 17.67 -4.25
N ALA A 78 0.07 18.87 -4.52
CA ALA A 78 0.74 19.75 -3.58
C ALA A 78 -0.30 20.73 -3.02
N TYR A 79 -0.69 20.53 -1.77
CA TYR A 79 -1.06 21.63 -0.87
C TYR A 79 0.00 21.69 0.22
#